data_AF-A0A3B1DFD8-F1
#
_entry.id   AF-A0A3B1DFD8-F1
#
_cell.length_a   1.000
_cell.length_b   1.000
_cell.length_c   1.000
_cell.angle_alpha   90.00
_cell.angle_beta   90.00
_cell.angle_gamma   90.00
#
_symmetry.space_group_name_H-M   'P 1'
#
loop_
_entity.id
_entity.type
_entity.pdbx_description
1 polymer ?
#
loop_
_entity_poly.entity_id
_entity_poly.type
_entity_poly.pdbx_seq_one_letter_code
_entity_poly.pdbx_strand_id
1 'polypeptide(L)'
;MEYLFYRKESQDINQVDLALESQYTFNLWHPGISGIVPSGIPLIPFAAWWVMHYLHVFRNRDYGLFLVYQGRNLVHRSGIFPGYFRFPFMSGDDLQIGDIWTHPDHLRRGIASFAIQQILLSKGRAGRNFWYVVKRGNLSSIRVIEKAGFVKVGEGERVKRFGFRLPGFFRIIQEK
;
A
#
# COMPACT_ATOMS: atom_id res chain seq x y z
N MET A 1 17.66 -13.23 -1.04
CA MET A 1 16.62 -12.35 -0.45
C MET A 1 15.74 -11.76 -1.55
N GLU A 2 14.49 -12.20 -1.66
CA GLU A 2 13.54 -11.87 -2.75
C GLU A 2 12.94 -10.47 -2.61
N TYR A 3 12.75 -9.98 -1.37
CA TYR A 3 12.06 -8.73 -1.09
C TYR A 3 12.97 -7.69 -0.43
N LEU A 4 12.71 -6.43 -0.74
CA LEU A 4 13.27 -5.24 -0.10
C LEU A 4 12.17 -4.60 0.77
N PHE A 5 12.57 -4.12 1.94
CA PHE A 5 11.71 -3.47 2.91
C PHE A 5 12.11 -2.01 3.02
N TYR A 6 11.13 -1.15 2.85
CA TYR A 6 11.29 0.28 2.91
C TYR A 6 10.36 0.87 3.96
N ARG A 7 10.85 1.91 4.65
CA ARG A 7 10.12 2.62 5.68
C ARG A 7 10.19 4.13 5.44
N LYS A 8 9.12 4.84 5.78
CA LYS A 8 9.08 6.30 5.90
C LYS A 8 8.35 6.69 7.17
N GLU A 9 8.91 7.60 7.94
CA GLU A 9 8.27 8.10 9.15
C GLU A 9 7.31 9.24 8.78
N SER A 10 6.18 9.35 9.48
CA SER A 10 5.18 10.38 9.15
C SER A 10 5.72 11.80 9.31
N GLN A 11 6.69 12.00 10.21
CA GLN A 11 7.36 13.29 10.41
C GLN A 11 8.19 13.73 9.20
N ASP A 12 8.63 12.80 8.36
CA ASP A 12 9.42 13.09 7.15
C ASP A 12 8.54 13.30 5.91
N ILE A 13 7.21 13.37 6.09
CA ILE A 13 6.27 13.61 5.00
C ILE A 13 6.25 15.11 4.71
N ASN A 14 6.95 15.47 3.64
CA ASN A 14 6.88 16.80 3.07
C ASN A 14 5.75 16.89 2.06
N GLN A 15 5.11 18.05 1.97
CA GLN A 15 4.20 18.34 0.87
C GLN A 15 5.00 18.42 -0.43
N VAL A 16 4.61 17.60 -1.40
CA VAL A 16 5.17 17.61 -2.75
C VAL A 16 4.02 17.91 -3.70
N ASP A 17 4.20 18.92 -4.54
CA ASP A 17 3.22 19.27 -5.55
C ASP A 17 3.31 18.29 -6.73
N LEU A 18 2.59 17.18 -6.59
CA LEU A 18 2.36 16.25 -7.69
C LEU A 18 0.96 16.54 -8.24
N ALA A 19 0.91 17.06 -9.46
CA ALA A 19 -0.34 17.22 -10.17
C ALA A 19 -0.75 15.91 -10.83
N LEU A 20 -2.04 15.59 -10.73
CA LEU A 20 -2.67 14.56 -11.54
C LEU A 20 -3.32 15.24 -12.75
N GLU A 21 -3.17 14.67 -13.95
CA GLU A 21 -3.80 15.23 -15.16
C GLU A 21 -5.33 15.35 -14.96
N SER A 22 -5.92 16.43 -15.47
CA SER A 22 -7.34 16.79 -15.24
C SER A 22 -8.35 15.75 -15.72
N GLN A 23 -7.95 14.84 -16.61
CA GLN A 23 -8.78 13.72 -17.06
C GLN A 23 -9.00 12.63 -16.00
N TYR A 24 -8.21 12.65 -14.93
CA TYR A 24 -8.32 11.68 -13.84
C TYR A 24 -9.04 12.27 -12.64
N THR A 25 -9.80 11.41 -11.97
CA THR A 25 -10.37 11.69 -10.65
C THR A 25 -9.83 10.66 -9.66
N PHE A 26 -9.77 11.00 -8.39
CA PHE A 26 -9.29 10.09 -7.36
C PHE A 26 -10.19 10.08 -6.14
N ASN A 27 -10.17 8.98 -5.42
CA ASN A 27 -10.89 8.81 -4.16
C ASN A 27 -10.07 7.98 -3.19
N LEU A 28 -10.11 8.36 -1.91
CA LEU A 28 -9.64 7.54 -0.82
C LEU A 28 -10.84 6.79 -0.22
N TRP A 29 -10.96 5.52 -0.58
CA TRP A 29 -12.02 4.66 -0.09
C TRP A 29 -11.66 4.04 1.26
N HIS A 30 -12.65 3.98 2.16
CA HIS A 30 -12.58 3.29 3.44
C HIS A 30 -13.68 2.22 3.51
N PRO A 31 -13.44 1.12 4.24
CA PRO A 31 -14.44 0.08 4.46
C PRO A 31 -15.66 0.65 5.19
N GLY A 32 -16.81 0.54 4.54
CA GLY A 32 -18.13 0.84 5.11
C GLY A 32 -18.98 -0.43 5.22
N ILE A 33 -20.05 -0.34 6.02
CA ILE A 33 -21.02 -1.44 6.18
C ILE A 33 -21.78 -1.64 4.86
N SER A 34 -22.19 -0.54 4.22
CA SER A 34 -22.66 -0.51 2.84
C SER A 34 -21.48 -0.22 1.91
N GLY A 35 -21.12 -1.19 1.06
CA GLY A 35 -20.00 -1.06 0.10
C GLY A 35 -18.77 -1.85 0.54
N ILE A 36 -18.82 -3.16 0.34
CA ILE A 36 -17.73 -4.11 0.67
C ILE A 36 -16.47 -3.84 -0.15
N VAL A 37 -16.66 -3.50 -1.43
CA VAL A 37 -15.61 -3.12 -2.37
C VAL A 37 -16.07 -1.91 -3.17
N PRO A 38 -15.15 -1.02 -3.57
CA PRO A 38 -15.49 0.12 -4.43
C PRO A 38 -15.81 -0.35 -5.85
N SER A 39 -16.47 0.50 -6.63
CA SER A 39 -16.79 0.21 -8.03
C SER A 39 -15.52 -0.03 -8.85
N GLY A 40 -15.55 -1.03 -9.72
CA GLY A 40 -14.44 -1.42 -10.59
C GLY A 40 -13.37 -2.31 -9.94
N ILE A 41 -13.55 -2.71 -8.68
CA ILE A 41 -12.66 -3.63 -7.98
C ILE A 41 -13.29 -5.04 -7.90
N PRO A 42 -12.53 -6.11 -8.18
CA PRO A 42 -13.05 -7.47 -8.02
C PRO A 42 -13.34 -7.77 -6.55
N LEU A 43 -14.36 -8.59 -6.27
CA LEU A 43 -14.73 -8.95 -4.90
C LEU A 43 -13.59 -9.66 -4.17
N ILE A 44 -12.90 -10.58 -4.85
CA ILE A 44 -11.75 -11.30 -4.31
C ILE A 44 -10.47 -10.64 -4.87
N PRO A 45 -9.45 -10.35 -4.03
CA PRO A 45 -9.30 -10.69 -2.61
C PRO A 45 -9.87 -9.66 -1.62
N PHE A 46 -10.44 -8.56 -2.08
CA PHE A 46 -10.73 -7.38 -1.25
C PHE A 46 -11.79 -7.60 -0.18
N ALA A 47 -12.79 -8.45 -0.44
CA ALA A 47 -13.77 -8.86 0.55
C ALA A 47 -13.10 -9.56 1.75
N ALA A 48 -12.03 -10.32 1.53
CA ALA A 48 -11.30 -10.94 2.64
C ALA A 48 -10.62 -9.89 3.52
N TRP A 49 -10.05 -8.85 2.93
CA TRP A 49 -9.49 -7.73 3.70
C TRP A 49 -10.55 -6.88 4.38
N TRP A 50 -11.70 -6.68 3.74
CA TRP A 50 -12.87 -6.06 4.36
C TRP A 50 -13.33 -6.87 5.59
N VAL A 51 -13.44 -8.20 5.49
CA VAL A 51 -13.76 -9.07 6.63
C VAL A 51 -12.72 -8.94 7.74
N MET A 52 -11.42 -8.99 7.39
CA MET A 52 -10.34 -8.82 8.36
C MET A 52 -10.39 -7.47 9.07
N HIS A 53 -10.79 -6.41 8.38
CA HIS A 53 -11.03 -5.10 8.98
C HIS A 53 -12.14 -5.19 10.02
N TYR A 54 -13.32 -5.71 9.70
CA TYR A 54 -14.43 -5.81 10.67
C TYR A 54 -14.14 -6.76 11.84
N LEU A 55 -13.42 -7.85 11.60
CA LEU A 55 -13.01 -8.82 12.62
C LEU A 55 -11.82 -8.38 13.48
N HIS A 56 -11.30 -7.15 13.32
CA HIS A 56 -10.16 -6.62 14.10
C HIS A 56 -8.87 -7.46 13.96
N VAL A 57 -8.70 -8.14 12.83
CA VAL A 57 -7.44 -8.87 12.52
C VAL A 57 -6.32 -7.89 12.20
N PHE A 58 -6.67 -6.73 11.63
CA PHE A 58 -5.77 -5.60 11.46
C PHE A 58 -5.52 -4.89 12.80
N ARG A 59 -4.27 -4.51 13.05
CA ARG A 59 -3.83 -3.84 14.29
C ARG A 59 -4.47 -2.47 14.51
N ASN A 60 -4.99 -1.84 13.45
CA ASN A 60 -5.76 -0.60 13.52
C ASN A 60 -6.85 -0.57 12.45
N ARG A 61 -7.65 0.51 12.43
CA ARG A 61 -8.84 0.66 11.57
C ARG A 61 -8.60 1.46 10.28
N ASP A 62 -7.35 1.66 9.88
CA ASP A 62 -7.03 2.49 8.71
C ASP A 62 -6.90 1.71 7.39
N TYR A 63 -7.44 0.49 7.32
CA TYR A 63 -7.59 -0.23 6.05
C TYR A 63 -8.36 0.64 5.05
N GLY A 64 -7.89 0.67 3.80
CA GLY A 64 -8.53 1.45 2.75
C GLY A 64 -7.84 1.25 1.41
N LEU A 65 -8.36 1.92 0.39
CA LEU A 65 -7.84 1.90 -0.96
C LEU A 65 -7.75 3.33 -1.49
N PHE A 66 -6.63 3.69 -2.10
CA PHE A 66 -6.55 4.87 -2.93
C PHE A 66 -6.83 4.47 -4.38
N LEU A 67 -7.78 5.13 -5.01
CA LEU A 67 -8.31 4.76 -6.32
C LEU A 67 -8.19 5.96 -7.25
N VAL A 68 -7.81 5.70 -8.51
CA VAL A 68 -7.82 6.70 -9.57
C VAL A 68 -8.62 6.17 -10.74
N TYR A 69 -9.47 7.03 -11.29
CA TYR A 69 -10.38 6.74 -12.37
C TYR A 69 -10.15 7.69 -13.54
N GLN A 70 -10.32 7.18 -14.77
CA GLN A 70 -10.54 7.99 -15.96
C GLN A 70 -12.01 7.80 -16.36
N GLY A 71 -12.85 8.81 -16.11
CA GLY A 71 -14.30 8.65 -16.18
C GLY A 71 -14.79 7.60 -15.19
N ARG A 72 -15.38 6.50 -15.68
CA ARG A 72 -15.86 5.37 -14.86
C ARG A 72 -14.86 4.21 -14.76
N ASN A 73 -13.75 4.28 -15.49
CA ASN A 73 -12.79 3.19 -15.58
C ASN A 73 -11.73 3.33 -14.48
N LEU A 74 -11.55 2.29 -13.68
CA LEU A 74 -10.48 2.24 -12.70
C LEU A 74 -9.13 2.10 -13.42
N VAL A 75 -8.27 3.09 -13.29
CA VAL A 75 -6.94 3.10 -13.92
C VAL A 75 -5.81 2.86 -12.93
N HIS A 76 -6.05 3.08 -11.63
CA HIS A 76 -5.06 2.79 -10.60
C HIS A 76 -5.71 2.46 -9.26
N ARG A 77 -5.05 1.60 -8.52
CA ARG A 77 -5.36 1.29 -7.12
C ARG A 77 -4.08 1.12 -6.31
N SER A 78 -4.10 1.60 -5.08
CA SER A 78 -3.08 1.34 -4.06
C SER A 78 -3.78 0.95 -2.77
N GLY A 79 -3.46 -0.22 -2.24
CA GLY A 79 -4.00 -0.69 -0.97
C GLY A 79 -3.26 -0.12 0.23
N ILE A 80 -4.02 0.23 1.26
CA ILE A 80 -3.54 0.74 2.54
C ILE A 80 -3.86 -0.33 3.59
N PHE A 81 -2.84 -0.94 4.17
CA PHE A 81 -3.00 -2.08 5.06
C PHE A 81 -2.40 -1.78 6.42
N PRO A 82 -3.17 -1.86 7.50
CA PRO A 82 -2.62 -1.93 8.84
C PRO A 82 -1.75 -3.17 9.02
N GLY A 83 -0.89 -3.17 10.05
CA GLY A 83 -0.16 -4.37 10.45
C GLY A 83 -1.11 -5.52 10.79
N TYR A 84 -0.71 -6.75 10.44
CA TYR A 84 -1.39 -8.01 10.85
C TYR A 84 -0.39 -9.16 10.77
N PHE A 85 -0.84 -10.42 10.94
CA PHE A 85 0.06 -11.59 11.03
C PHE A 85 1.07 -11.74 9.88
N ARG A 86 0.81 -11.17 8.70
CA ARG A 86 1.73 -11.22 7.55
C ARG A 86 2.84 -10.19 7.62
N PHE A 87 2.67 -9.15 8.43
CA PHE A 87 3.60 -8.04 8.60
C PHE A 87 4.00 -7.91 10.08
N PRO A 88 4.71 -8.91 10.63
CA PRO A 88 5.00 -8.96 12.07
C PRO A 88 5.86 -7.78 12.56
N PHE A 89 6.63 -7.16 11.67
CA PHE A 89 7.52 -6.02 11.92
C PHE A 89 6.81 -4.65 12.03
N MET A 90 5.54 -4.56 11.63
CA MET A 90 4.80 -3.29 11.66
C MET A 90 4.26 -3.00 13.06
N SER A 91 4.48 -1.82 13.62
CA SER A 91 3.89 -1.41 14.90
C SER A 91 2.36 -1.30 14.85
N GLY A 92 1.71 -1.10 16.01
CA GLY A 92 0.25 -1.05 16.11
C GLY A 92 -0.41 0.00 15.20
N ASP A 93 0.27 1.13 15.00
CA ASP A 93 -0.24 2.23 14.20
C ASP A 93 0.34 2.35 12.78
N ASP A 94 1.24 1.42 12.42
CA ASP A 94 1.89 1.46 11.13
C ASP A 94 0.94 1.09 9.99
N LEU A 95 1.23 1.64 8.81
CA LEU A 95 0.51 1.35 7.57
C LEU A 95 1.46 0.84 6.50
N GLN A 96 1.01 -0.12 5.72
CA GLN A 96 1.68 -0.58 4.52
C GLN A 96 0.93 -0.06 3.30
N ILE A 97 1.68 0.52 2.37
CA ILE A 97 1.19 0.81 1.02
C ILE A 97 1.58 -0.37 0.13
N GLY A 98 0.60 -1.05 -0.45
CA GLY A 98 0.82 -2.29 -1.19
C GLY A 98 -0.29 -2.59 -2.19
N ASP A 99 -0.25 -3.78 -2.79
CA ASP A 99 -1.22 -4.22 -3.81
C ASP A 99 -1.49 -3.14 -4.88
N ILE A 100 -0.39 -2.55 -5.35
CA ILE A 100 -0.42 -1.45 -6.31
C ILE A 100 -0.61 -2.02 -7.71
N TRP A 101 -1.59 -1.48 -8.41
CA TRP A 101 -1.83 -1.78 -9.81
C TRP A 101 -2.19 -0.51 -10.55
N THR A 102 -1.60 -0.33 -11.72
CA THR A 102 -1.96 0.72 -12.69
C THR A 102 -2.25 0.03 -14.00
N HIS A 103 -3.32 0.44 -14.68
CA HIS A 103 -3.64 -0.03 -16.02
C HIS A 103 -2.44 0.21 -16.97
N PRO A 104 -2.05 -0.75 -17.83
CA PRO A 104 -0.86 -0.63 -18.67
C PRO A 104 -0.76 0.67 -19.48
N ASP A 105 -1.87 1.12 -20.06
CA ASP A 105 -1.95 2.34 -20.90
C ASP A 105 -1.77 3.65 -20.12
N HIS A 106 -1.78 3.55 -18.79
CA HIS A 106 -1.65 4.68 -17.86
C HIS A 106 -0.36 4.61 -17.03
N LEU A 107 0.53 3.65 -17.34
CA LEU A 107 1.85 3.57 -16.72
C LEU A 107 2.71 4.78 -17.08
N ARG A 108 3.70 5.07 -16.21
CA ARG A 108 4.68 6.15 -16.39
C ARG A 108 4.09 7.57 -16.49
N ARG A 109 2.81 7.76 -16.16
CA ARG A 109 2.13 9.07 -16.07
C ARG A 109 2.10 9.69 -14.66
N GLY A 110 3.01 9.26 -13.78
CA GLY A 110 3.08 9.78 -12.40
C GLY A 110 1.95 9.33 -11.45
N ILE A 111 0.93 8.60 -11.91
CA ILE A 111 -0.25 8.21 -11.10
C ILE A 111 0.13 7.49 -9.80
N ALA A 112 1.07 6.54 -9.86
CA ALA A 112 1.49 5.81 -8.66
C ALA A 112 2.23 6.70 -7.64
N SER A 113 3.07 7.62 -8.11
CA SER A 113 3.75 8.59 -7.25
C SER A 113 2.74 9.55 -6.61
N PHE A 114 1.77 10.03 -7.39
CA PHE A 114 0.67 10.85 -6.89
C PHE A 114 -0.12 10.11 -5.80
N ALA A 115 -0.55 8.87 -6.07
CA ALA A 115 -1.30 8.06 -5.12
C ALA A 115 -0.55 7.85 -3.81
N ILE A 116 0.74 7.48 -3.86
CA ILE A 116 1.57 7.31 -2.67
C ILE A 116 1.64 8.62 -1.88
N GLN A 117 1.89 9.75 -2.54
CA GLN A 117 1.96 11.05 -1.87
C GLN A 117 0.64 11.43 -1.20
N GLN A 118 -0.50 11.23 -1.88
CA GLN A 118 -1.81 11.52 -1.31
C GLN A 118 -2.13 10.59 -0.11
N ILE A 119 -1.74 9.32 -0.16
CA ILE A 119 -1.87 8.42 0.99
C ILE A 119 -1.03 8.92 2.17
N LEU A 120 0.23 9.27 1.93
CA LEU A 120 1.12 9.80 2.97
C LEU A 120 0.52 11.05 3.62
N LEU A 121 0.07 12.02 2.82
CA LEU A 121 -0.52 13.26 3.32
C LEU A 121 -1.83 13.04 4.08
N SER A 122 -2.70 12.15 3.59
CA SER A 122 -4.02 11.90 4.21
C SER A 122 -3.99 11.01 5.45
N LYS A 123 -2.97 10.15 5.57
CA LYS A 123 -2.86 9.18 6.67
C LYS A 123 -1.70 9.46 7.63
N GLY A 124 -0.87 10.45 7.34
CA GLY A 124 0.24 10.84 8.20
C GLY A 124 -0.24 11.31 9.57
N ARG A 125 0.39 10.81 10.63
CA ARG A 125 0.19 11.28 12.00
C ARG A 125 1.42 11.02 12.86
N ALA A 126 1.55 11.74 13.98
CA ALA A 126 2.70 11.62 14.86
C ALA A 126 2.96 10.14 15.27
N GLY A 127 4.21 9.70 15.15
CA GLY A 127 4.64 8.34 15.53
C GLY A 127 4.29 7.21 14.55
N ARG A 128 3.56 7.47 13.47
CA ARG A 128 3.20 6.44 12.47
C ARG A 128 4.31 6.22 11.45
N ASN A 129 4.61 4.96 11.14
CA ASN A 129 5.44 4.60 9.99
C ASN A 129 4.62 4.10 8.81
N PHE A 130 5.12 4.39 7.62
CA PHE A 130 4.67 3.80 6.37
C PHE A 130 5.68 2.78 5.90
N TRP A 131 5.18 1.60 5.53
CA TRP A 131 5.97 0.49 5.02
C TRP A 131 5.67 0.23 3.55
N TYR A 132 6.69 -0.18 2.82
CA TYR A 132 6.58 -0.65 1.45
C TYR A 132 7.44 -1.89 1.26
N VAL A 133 6.83 -2.95 0.75
CA VAL A 133 7.50 -4.24 0.52
C VAL A 133 7.47 -4.54 -0.97
N VAL A 134 8.65 -4.70 -1.56
CA VAL A 134 8.81 -4.82 -3.02
C VAL A 134 9.74 -5.96 -3.39
N LYS A 135 9.46 -6.67 -4.48
CA LYS A 135 10.41 -7.66 -5.01
C LYS A 135 11.67 -6.95 -5.54
N ARG A 136 12.85 -7.51 -5.30
CA ARG A 136 14.13 -6.93 -5.74
C ARG A 136 14.18 -6.61 -7.24
N GLY A 137 13.55 -7.44 -8.08
CA GLY A 137 13.50 -7.24 -9.53
C GLY A 137 12.55 -6.14 -10.01
N ASN A 138 11.70 -5.58 -9.15
CA ASN A 138 10.73 -4.55 -9.56
C ASN A 138 11.34 -3.15 -9.44
N LEU A 139 12.23 -2.84 -10.39
CA LEU A 139 12.95 -1.56 -10.45
C LEU A 139 12.02 -0.35 -10.57
N SER A 140 10.85 -0.51 -11.21
CA SER A 140 9.88 0.58 -11.35
C SER A 140 9.31 0.99 -9.99
N SER A 141 8.87 0.03 -9.17
CA SER A 141 8.35 0.33 -7.84
C SER A 141 9.45 0.81 -6.89
N ILE A 142 10.66 0.26 -6.98
CA ILE A 142 11.82 0.73 -6.20
C ILE A 142 12.07 2.23 -6.45
N ARG A 143 12.19 2.65 -7.72
CA ARG A 143 12.42 4.06 -8.05
C ARG A 143 11.29 4.98 -7.57
N VAL A 144 10.03 4.52 -7.69
CA VAL A 144 8.86 5.29 -7.27
C VAL A 144 8.90 5.57 -5.77
N ILE A 145 9.20 4.57 -4.94
CA ILE A 145 9.16 4.74 -3.49
C ILE A 145 10.41 5.47 -2.98
N GLU A 146 11.57 5.26 -3.60
CA GLU A 146 12.79 5.98 -3.25
C GLU A 146 12.63 7.48 -3.56
N LYS A 147 12.02 7.81 -4.71
CA LYS A 147 11.64 9.19 -5.03
C LYS A 147 10.61 9.76 -4.05
N ALA A 148 9.72 8.93 -3.50
CA ALA A 148 8.79 9.34 -2.45
C ALA A 148 9.46 9.50 -1.07
N GLY A 149 10.78 9.31 -0.96
CA GLY A 149 11.55 9.52 0.26
C GLY A 149 11.46 8.36 1.25
N PHE A 150 11.06 7.17 0.80
CA PHE A 150 11.19 5.96 1.61
C PHE A 150 12.66 5.50 1.65
N VAL A 151 13.10 5.04 2.83
CA VAL A 151 14.45 4.54 3.05
C VAL A 151 14.44 3.02 3.14
N LYS A 152 15.39 2.35 2.48
CA LYS A 152 15.56 0.90 2.59
C LYS A 152 16.06 0.55 3.99
N VAL A 153 15.25 -0.16 4.76
CA VAL A 153 15.58 -0.59 6.14
C VAL A 153 16.00 -2.05 6.24
N GLY A 154 15.75 -2.84 5.19
CA GLY A 154 16.21 -4.21 5.18
C GLY A 154 15.84 -5.02 3.96
N GLU A 155 16.26 -6.28 3.99
CA GLU A 155 16.05 -7.27 2.95
C GLU A 155 15.52 -8.57 3.58
N GLY A 156 14.74 -9.32 2.82
CA GLY A 156 14.14 -10.53 3.37
C GLY A 156 13.35 -11.34 2.36
N GLU A 157 12.38 -12.09 2.88
CA GLU A 157 11.64 -13.06 2.11
C GLU A 157 10.19 -13.21 2.57
N ARG A 158 9.39 -13.87 1.74
CA ARG A 158 8.06 -14.33 2.12
C ARG A 158 8.13 -15.79 2.52
N VAL A 159 7.98 -16.06 3.81
CA VAL A 159 7.98 -17.41 4.39
C VAL A 159 6.60 -18.03 4.18
N LYS A 160 6.54 -19.27 3.66
CA LYS A 160 5.29 -20.04 3.58
C LYS A 160 4.94 -20.60 4.98
N ARG A 161 3.66 -20.67 5.33
CA ARG A 161 3.21 -21.34 6.56
C ARG A 161 2.45 -22.61 6.18
N PHE A 162 2.80 -23.75 6.80
CA PHE A 162 2.22 -25.06 6.50
C PHE A 162 2.23 -25.45 5.01
N GLY A 163 3.27 -25.07 4.25
CA GLY A 163 3.37 -25.35 2.80
C GLY A 163 2.50 -24.46 1.89
N PHE A 164 1.52 -23.73 2.43
CA PHE A 164 0.63 -22.84 1.68
C PHE A 164 1.17 -21.40 1.61
N ARG A 165 1.04 -20.75 0.43
CA ARG A 165 1.49 -19.36 0.21
C ARG A 165 0.60 -18.32 0.90
N LEU A 166 -0.68 -18.61 1.11
CA LEU A 166 -1.69 -17.68 1.63
C LEU A 166 -1.47 -17.26 3.11
N PRO A 167 -1.18 -18.18 4.06
CA PRO A 167 -0.87 -17.82 5.45
C PRO A 167 0.60 -17.40 5.66
N GLY A 168 1.36 -17.24 4.57
CA GLY A 168 2.77 -16.85 4.65
C GLY A 168 2.97 -15.41 5.13
N PHE A 169 4.06 -15.17 5.85
CA PHE A 169 4.41 -13.87 6.41
C PHE A 169 5.72 -13.36 5.82
N PHE A 170 5.95 -12.06 5.94
CA PHE A 170 7.20 -11.43 5.54
C PHE A 170 8.16 -11.39 6.71
N ARG A 171 9.41 -11.77 6.46
CA ARG A 171 10.49 -11.77 7.43
C ARG A 171 11.64 -10.93 6.90
N ILE A 172 12.07 -9.96 7.69
CA ILE A 172 13.32 -9.22 7.48
C ILE A 172 14.45 -10.13 7.98
N ILE A 173 15.49 -10.31 7.17
CA ILE A 173 16.64 -11.19 7.46
C ILE A 173 17.91 -10.36 7.65
N GLN A 174 18.05 -9.28 6.89
CA GLN A 174 19.15 -8.35 7.00
C GLN A 174 18.60 -6.95 7.21
N GLU A 175 18.91 -6.34 8.35
CA GLU A 175 18.68 -4.92 8.63
C GLU A 175 19.85 -4.10 8.12
N LYS A 176 19.58 -2.87 7.70
CA LYS A 176 20.58 -1.92 7.18
C LYS A 176 20.99 -0.93 8.25
#